data_AF-A0A7W8M5X6-F1
#
_entry.id   AF-A0A7W8M5X6-F1
#
_cell.length_a   1.000
_cell.length_b   1.000
_cell.length_c   1.000
_cell.angle_alpha   90.00
_cell.angle_beta   90.00
_cell.angle_gamma   90.00
#
_symmetry.space_group_name_H-M   'P 1'
#
loop_
_entity.id
_entity.type
_entity.pdbx_description
1 polymer ?
#
loop_
_entity_poly.entity_id
_entity_poly.type
_entity_poly.pdbx_seq_one_letter_code
_entity_poly.pdbx_strand_id
1 'polypeptide(L)'
;MRRTVQRIYLKGQEHASKIIIGTPKTQTAVRDIPIPTHLWKILCKKKKQFGKNFCIISDQDKVFLDPRTYQINYKKYLTQCGLPYRNFHALRHPYVKPTTKKYLFFLVPMIQLS
;
A
#
# COMPACT_ATOMS: atom_id res chain seq x y z
N MET A 1 -3.16 -8.87 10.38
CA MET A 1 -2.97 -7.41 10.53
C MET A 1 -3.30 -7.02 11.96
N ARG A 2 -2.30 -6.61 12.74
CA ARG A 2 -2.44 -6.29 14.18
C ARG A 2 -2.01 -4.87 14.55
N ARG A 3 -1.42 -4.13 13.59
CA ARG A 3 -0.99 -2.73 13.74
C ARG A 3 -1.42 -1.94 12.52
N THR A 4 -1.78 -0.68 12.71
CA THR A 4 -2.11 0.27 11.63
C THR A 4 -1.30 1.54 11.79
N VAL A 5 -0.82 2.07 10.68
CA VAL A 5 -0.15 3.38 10.61
C VAL A 5 -1.17 4.40 10.11
N GLN A 6 -1.36 5.48 10.86
CA GLN A 6 -2.30 6.55 10.49
C GLN A 6 -1.64 7.91 10.72
N ARG A 7 -2.00 8.89 9.90
CA ARG A 7 -1.62 10.28 10.10
C ARG A 7 -2.82 11.01 10.70
N ILE A 8 -2.64 11.61 11.87
CA ILE A 8 -3.67 12.39 12.56
C ILE A 8 -3.28 13.87 12.62
N TYR A 9 -4.26 14.75 12.51
CA TYR A 9 -4.07 16.19 12.69
C TYR A 9 -4.08 16.53 14.18
N LEU A 10 -3.21 17.45 14.58
CA LEU A 10 -3.14 17.90 15.98
C LEU A 10 -4.19 18.99 16.21
N LYS A 11 -5.06 18.76 17.18
CA LYS A 11 -6.11 19.73 17.53
C LYS A 11 -5.46 20.96 18.16
N GLY A 12 -5.74 22.16 17.64
CA GLY A 12 -5.21 23.42 18.16
C GLY A 12 -3.93 23.94 17.50
N GLN A 13 -3.41 23.26 16.47
CA GLN A 13 -2.33 23.77 15.62
C GLN A 13 -2.74 23.67 14.16
N GLU A 14 -2.78 24.79 13.45
CA GLU A 14 -3.01 24.77 12.00
C GLU A 14 -1.88 24.01 11.29
N HIS A 15 -2.26 23.13 10.37
CA HIS A 15 -1.38 22.32 9.52
C HIS A 15 -0.46 21.30 10.22
N ALA A 16 -0.48 21.19 11.55
CA ALA A 16 0.34 20.22 12.28
C ALA A 16 -0.29 18.82 12.30
N SER A 17 0.55 17.80 12.14
CA SER A 17 0.11 16.41 12.00
C SER A 17 1.19 15.44 12.40
N LYS A 18 0.81 14.29 12.95
CA LYS A 18 1.76 13.24 13.33
C LYS A 18 1.34 11.87 12.81
N ILE A 19 2.33 10.99 12.63
CA ILE A 19 2.10 9.58 12.34
C ILE A 19 1.95 8.85 13.68
N ILE A 20 0.88 8.06 13.80
CA ILE A 20 0.63 7.19 14.94
C ILE A 20 0.60 5.74 14.49
N ILE A 21 1.09 4.85 15.35
CA ILE A 21 1.01 3.41 15.18
C ILE A 21 0.11 2.91 16.28
N GLY A 22 -1.04 2.39 15.88
CA GLY A 22 -2.05 1.92 16.80
C GLY A 22 -2.50 0.50 16.48
N THR A 23 -3.35 -0.02 17.34
CA THR A 23 -4.21 -1.15 17.00
C THR A 23 -5.23 -0.72 15.95
N PRO A 24 -5.76 -1.66 15.15
CA PRO A 24 -6.87 -1.36 14.26
C PRO A 24 -8.04 -0.73 15.02
N LYS A 25 -8.77 0.19 14.37
CA LYS A 25 -9.86 0.97 14.98
C LYS A 25 -10.94 0.10 15.63
N THR A 26 -11.15 -1.11 15.13
CA THR A 26 -12.10 -2.09 15.67
C THR A 26 -11.45 -3.47 15.74
N GLN A 27 -11.91 -4.31 16.67
CA GLN A 27 -11.44 -5.69 16.79
C GLN A 27 -11.70 -6.48 15.50
N THR A 28 -12.82 -6.21 14.82
CA THR A 28 -13.19 -6.82 13.53
C THR A 28 -12.22 -6.50 12.39
N ALA A 29 -11.36 -5.48 12.53
CA ALA A 29 -10.32 -5.17 11.55
C ALA A 29 -9.02 -5.98 11.77
N VAL A 30 -8.90 -6.71 12.89
CA VAL A 30 -7.84 -7.70 13.11
C VAL A 30 -8.18 -8.94 12.29
N ARG A 31 -7.33 -9.24 11.31
CA ARG A 31 -7.56 -10.34 10.37
C ARG A 31 -6.24 -10.90 9.86
N ASP A 32 -6.19 -12.19 9.58
CA ASP A 32 -5.05 -12.80 8.91
C ASP A 32 -5.26 -12.78 7.40
N ILE A 33 -4.20 -12.40 6.67
CA ILE A 33 -4.21 -12.29 5.21
C ILE A 33 -3.13 -13.24 4.72
N PRO A 34 -3.49 -14.34 4.00
CA PRO A 34 -2.49 -15.24 3.46
C PRO A 34 -1.65 -14.49 2.42
N ILE A 35 -0.34 -14.62 2.52
CA ILE A 35 0.62 -13.98 1.62
C ILE A 35 1.02 -14.99 0.54
N PRO A 36 0.89 -14.66 -0.75
CA PRO A 36 1.36 -15.52 -1.83
C PRO A 36 2.85 -15.85 -1.70
N THR A 37 3.24 -17.07 -2.08
CA THR A 37 4.61 -17.58 -1.93
C THR A 37 5.66 -16.73 -2.65
N HIS A 38 5.33 -16.16 -3.82
CA HIS A 38 6.23 -15.27 -4.55
C HIS A 38 6.50 -13.98 -3.77
N LEU A 39 5.47 -13.38 -3.15
CA LEU A 39 5.59 -12.17 -2.36
C LEU A 39 6.36 -12.46 -1.06
N TRP A 40 6.14 -13.63 -0.46
CA TRP A 40 6.87 -14.07 0.73
C TRP A 40 8.39 -14.04 0.54
N LYS A 41 8.89 -14.53 -0.61
CA LYS A 41 10.32 -14.50 -0.93
C LYS A 41 10.89 -13.08 -0.93
N ILE A 42 10.14 -12.13 -1.48
CA ILE A 42 10.53 -10.70 -1.53
C ILE A 42 10.56 -10.12 -0.11
N LEU A 43 9.52 -10.38 0.69
CA LEU A 43 9.42 -9.90 2.07
C LEU A 43 10.53 -10.48 2.96
N CYS A 44 10.88 -11.75 2.81
CA CYS A 44 11.99 -12.37 3.55
C CYS A 44 13.34 -11.72 3.23
N LYS A 45 13.62 -11.45 1.94
CA LYS A 45 14.84 -10.75 1.53
C LYS A 45 14.92 -9.35 2.16
N LYS A 46 13.82 -8.60 2.11
CA LYS A 46 13.73 -7.28 2.72
C LYS A 46 13.88 -7.32 4.25
N LYS A 47 13.25 -8.28 4.92
CA LYS A 47 13.41 -8.47 6.37
C LYS A 47 14.87 -8.72 6.76
N LYS A 48 15.62 -9.50 5.98
CA LYS A 48 17.07 -9.71 6.22
C LYS A 48 17.87 -8.41 6.09
N GLN A 49 17.51 -7.56 5.13
CA GLN A 49 18.17 -6.27 4.88
C GLN A 49 17.94 -5.26 6.03
N PHE A 50 16.73 -5.17 6.57
CA PHE A 50 16.34 -4.13 7.55
C PHE A 50 16.28 -4.61 9.01
N GLY A 51 16.53 -5.90 9.26
CA GLY A 51 16.63 -6.46 10.62
C GLY A 51 15.33 -6.40 11.44
N LYS A 52 15.48 -6.26 12.77
CA LYS A 52 14.36 -6.34 13.74
C LYS A 52 13.32 -5.22 13.58
N ASN A 53 13.69 -4.11 12.96
CA ASN A 53 12.85 -2.93 12.76
C ASN A 53 12.13 -2.92 11.40
N PHE A 54 12.09 -4.05 10.69
CA PHE A 54 11.46 -4.15 9.38
C PHE A 54 9.94 -3.97 9.44
N CYS A 55 9.45 -2.90 8.84
CA CYS A 55 8.09 -2.79 8.33
C CYS A 55 8.10 -3.14 6.84
N ILE A 56 7.01 -3.76 6.35
CA ILE A 56 6.86 -4.07 4.90
C ILE A 56 7.03 -2.79 4.05
N ILE A 57 6.65 -1.66 4.63
CA ILE A 57 6.80 -0.33 4.04
C ILE A 57 7.75 0.47 4.95
N SER A 58 9.04 0.11 4.93
CA SER A 58 10.12 0.87 5.57
C SER A 58 10.87 1.71 4.53
N ASP A 59 11.39 2.86 4.97
CA ASP A 59 12.38 3.63 4.23
C ASP A 59 13.78 3.31 4.79
N GLN A 60 14.84 3.57 4.04
CA GLN A 60 16.21 3.19 4.44
C GLN A 60 16.59 3.70 5.83
N ASP A 61 16.13 4.91 6.18
CA ASP A 61 16.46 5.59 7.43
C ASP A 61 15.29 5.62 8.43
N LYS A 62 14.12 5.05 8.07
CA LYS A 62 12.92 5.11 8.91
C LYS A 62 12.29 3.74 9.09
N VAL A 63 12.02 3.41 10.35
CA VAL A 63 11.30 2.20 10.76
C VAL A 63 9.94 2.10 10.03
N PHE A 64 9.28 3.23 9.74
CA PHE A 64 7.99 3.28 9.05
C PHE A 64 7.95 4.38 7.98
N LEU A 65 7.35 4.06 6.83
CA LEU A 65 7.07 5.02 5.77
C LEU A 65 5.80 5.84 6.07
N ASP A 66 5.84 7.15 5.83
CA ASP A 66 4.64 8.00 5.86
C ASP A 66 3.64 7.50 4.79
N PRO A 67 2.35 7.35 5.16
CA PRO A 67 1.32 7.02 4.19
C PRO A 67 1.30 7.87 2.92
N ARG A 68 1.68 9.15 3.01
CA ARG A 68 1.79 10.04 1.84
C ARG A 68 2.90 9.62 0.90
N THR A 69 4.01 9.11 1.41
CA THR A 69 5.14 8.70 0.57
C THR A 69 4.75 7.54 -0.35
N TYR A 70 3.94 6.57 0.13
CA TYR A 70 3.46 5.52 -0.78
C TYR A 70 2.51 6.07 -1.86
N GLN A 71 1.68 7.06 -1.54
CA GLN A 71 0.78 7.69 -2.53
C GLN A 71 1.57 8.46 -3.58
N ILE A 72 2.60 9.19 -3.16
CA ILE A 72 3.51 9.92 -4.04
C ILE A 72 4.24 8.96 -4.96
N ASN A 73 4.83 7.89 -4.40
CA ASN A 73 5.53 6.87 -5.20
C ASN A 73 4.61 6.20 -6.20
N TYR A 74 3.37 5.87 -5.80
CA TYR A 74 2.38 5.33 -6.72
C TYR A 74 2.07 6.28 -7.89
N LYS A 75 1.87 7.58 -7.61
CA LYS A 75 1.66 8.58 -8.68
C LYS A 75 2.86 8.65 -9.63
N LYS A 76 4.09 8.63 -9.09
CA LYS A 76 5.32 8.59 -9.89
C LYS A 76 5.36 7.36 -10.80
N TYR A 77 5.03 6.19 -10.28
CA TYR A 77 5.00 4.95 -11.07
C TYR A 77 3.95 5.00 -12.18
N LEU A 78 2.75 5.54 -11.91
CA LEU A 78 1.74 5.72 -12.97
C LEU A 78 2.27 6.62 -14.09
N THR A 79 2.90 7.75 -13.74
CA THR A 79 3.50 8.66 -14.73
C THR A 79 4.63 8.00 -15.52
N GLN A 80 5.54 7.27 -14.86
CA GLN A 80 6.64 6.56 -15.51
C GLN A 80 6.14 5.47 -16.47
N CYS A 81 5.02 4.82 -16.15
CA CYS A 81 4.39 3.83 -17.01
C CYS A 81 3.45 4.43 -18.06
N GLY A 82 3.32 5.77 -18.15
CA GLY A 82 2.40 6.42 -19.08
C GLY A 82 0.91 6.17 -18.77
N LEU A 83 0.57 5.78 -17.54
CA LEU A 83 -0.78 5.42 -17.13
C LEU A 83 -1.56 6.63 -16.59
N PRO A 84 -2.87 6.73 -16.88
CA PRO A 84 -3.71 7.77 -16.31
C PRO A 84 -3.82 7.61 -14.79
N TYR A 85 -3.97 8.74 -14.10
CA TYR A 85 -4.12 8.71 -12.65
C TYR A 85 -5.36 7.90 -12.23
N ARG A 86 -5.13 6.94 -11.33
CA ARG A 86 -6.17 6.20 -10.62
C ARG A 86 -5.93 6.38 -9.13
N ASN A 87 -6.98 6.30 -8.31
CA ASN A 87 -6.80 6.30 -6.85
C ASN A 87 -6.04 5.03 -6.44
N PHE A 88 -5.11 5.12 -5.50
CA PHE A 88 -4.39 3.97 -4.93
C PHE A 88 -5.33 2.85 -4.44
N HIS A 89 -6.51 3.19 -3.91
CA HIS A 89 -7.52 2.22 -3.49
C HIS A 89 -7.99 1.31 -4.64
N ALA A 90 -7.83 1.75 -5.89
CA ALA A 90 -8.17 0.95 -7.06
C ALA A 90 -7.38 -0.36 -7.14
N LEU A 91 -6.18 -0.41 -6.55
CA LEU A 91 -5.37 -1.63 -6.44
C LEU A 91 -6.06 -2.71 -5.60
N ARG A 92 -6.97 -2.34 -4.69
CA ARG A 92 -7.65 -3.29 -3.80
C ARG A 92 -8.82 -4.00 -4.48
N HIS A 93 -9.45 -3.38 -5.47
CA HIS A 93 -10.68 -3.91 -6.09
C HIS A 93 -10.50 -5.31 -6.72
N PRO A 94 -9.40 -5.60 -7.46
CA PRO A 94 -9.15 -6.94 -8.00
C PRO A 94 -9.12 -8.05 -6.93
N TYR A 95 -8.75 -7.71 -5.69
CA TYR A 95 -8.59 -8.68 -4.60
C TYR A 95 -9.85 -8.90 -3.77
N VAL A 96 -10.89 -8.08 -3.95
CA VAL A 96 -12.16 -8.18 -3.20
C VAL A 96 -13.27 -8.77 -4.07
N LYS A 97 -13.25 -8.54 -5.38
CA LYS A 97 -14.23 -9.10 -6.33
C LYS A 97 -13.55 -9.41 -7.68
N PRO A 98 -13.30 -10.69 -8.00
CA PRO A 98 -12.81 -11.10 -9.32
C PRO A 98 -13.71 -10.65 -10.48
N THR A 99 -15.00 -10.42 -10.19
CA THR A 99 -16.07 -10.17 -11.17
C THR A 99 -16.30 -8.71 -11.53
N THR A 100 -15.48 -7.77 -11.05
CA THR A 100 -15.70 -6.34 -11.36
C THR A 100 -15.24 -6.06 -12.80
N LYS A 101 -16.18 -6.08 -13.76
CA LYS A 101 -15.99 -5.84 -15.22
C LYS A 101 -15.00 -4.72 -15.58
N LYS A 102 -14.84 -3.70 -14.73
CA LYS A 102 -13.86 -2.60 -14.89
C LYS A 102 -12.39 -3.05 -15.02
N TYR A 103 -12.02 -4.25 -14.56
CA TYR A 103 -10.63 -4.72 -14.55
C TYR A 103 -10.30 -5.78 -15.61
N LEU A 104 -11.30 -6.25 -16.38
CA LEU A 104 -11.03 -7.10 -17.55
C LEU A 104 -10.07 -6.38 -18.52
N PHE A 105 -10.22 -5.05 -18.64
CA PHE A 105 -9.33 -4.19 -19.44
C PHE A 105 -7.93 -3.96 -18.83
N PHE A 106 -7.69 -4.37 -17.59
CA PHE A 106 -6.38 -4.21 -16.92
C PHE A 106 -5.45 -5.41 -17.16
N LEU A 107 -6.01 -6.56 -17.54
CA LEU A 107 -5.29 -7.83 -17.75
C LEU A 107 -5.17 -8.23 -19.22
N VAL A 108 -5.96 -7.60 -20.10
CA VAL A 108 -5.82 -7.80 -21.55
C VAL A 108 -4.80 -6.77 -22.06
N PRO A 109 -3.63 -7.18 -22.59
CA PRO A 109 -2.73 -6.25 -23.24
C PRO A 109 -3.47 -5.63 -24.44
N MET A 110 -3.43 -4.30 -24.56
CA MET A 110 -3.88 -3.58 -25.76
C MET A 110 -2.92 -3.87 -26.92
N ILE A 111 -2.94 -5.10 -27.41
CA ILE A 111 -2.34 -5.49 -28.68
C ILE A 111 -3.51 -5.99 -29.51
N GLN A 112 -3.71 -5.35 -30.66
CA GLN A 112 -4.74 -5.60 -31.68
C GLN A 112 -6.10 -4.93 -31.46
N LEU A 113 -6.15 -3.63 -31.77
CA LEU A 113 -7.18 -3.11 -32.67
C LEU A 113 -6.46 -2.24 -33.71
N SER A 114 -6.01 -2.90 -34.78
CA SER A 114 -5.78 -2.30 -36.09
C SER A 114 -6.98 -2.60 -36.98
#